data_AF-A0A8B9PZT7-F1
#
_entry.id   AF-A0A8B9PZT7-F1
#
_cell.length_a   1.000
_cell.length_b   1.000
_cell.length_c   1.000
_cell.angle_alpha   90.00
_cell.angle_beta   90.00
_cell.angle_gamma   90.00
#
_symmetry.space_group_name_H-M   'P 1'
#
loop_
_entity.id
_entity.type
_entity.pdbx_description
1 polymer ?
#
loop_
_entity_poly.entity_id
_entity_poly.type
_entity_poly.pdbx_seq_one_letter_code
_entity_poly.pdbx_strand_id
1 'polypeptide(L)' 'MKSLKAKFKKSDSQDWTKNDEKLLQAVDYNDAGRVTSLLVRKGLVATKLDSEGKSA' A
#
# COMPACT_ATOMS: atom_id res chain seq x y z
N MET A 1 -13.20 9.81 29.16
CA MET A 1 -12.63 8.79 28.26
C MET A 1 -11.41 9.38 27.58
N LYS A 2 -10.24 8.76 27.73
CA LYS A 2 -8.99 9.25 27.10
C LYS A 2 -9.05 8.90 25.61
N SER A 3 -9.26 9.90 24.75
CA SER A 3 -9.25 9.69 23.30
C SER A 3 -7.83 9.33 22.86
N LEU A 4 -7.62 8.08 22.44
CA LEU A 4 -6.46 7.69 21.66
C LEU A 4 -6.62 8.26 20.26
N LYS A 5 -6.32 9.56 20.11
CA LYS A 5 -5.99 10.13 18.80
C LYS A 5 -4.68 9.51 18.37
N ALA A 6 -4.75 8.34 17.74
CA ALA A 6 -3.64 7.78 17.00
C ALA A 6 -3.17 8.87 16.03
N LYS A 7 -1.96 9.38 16.25
CA LYS A 7 -1.30 10.29 15.34
C LYS A 7 -0.97 9.47 14.10
N PHE A 8 -1.92 9.40 13.16
CA PHE A 8 -1.67 8.82 11.85
C PHE A 8 -0.61 9.71 11.21
N LYS A 9 0.64 9.25 11.27
CA LYS A 9 1.79 9.84 10.57
C LYS A 9 1.42 9.73 9.09
N LYS A 10 0.86 10.81 8.55
CA LYS A 10 0.53 10.94 7.12
C LYS A 10 1.88 10.94 6.41
N SER A 11 2.31 9.75 5.98
CA SER A 11 3.59 9.55 5.29
C SER A 11 3.53 10.30 3.96
N ASP A 12 4.56 11.09 3.69
CA ASP A 12 4.65 12.18 2.70
C ASP A 12 4.54 11.80 1.20
N SER A 13 3.83 10.73 0.84
CA SER A 13 3.41 10.46 -0.55
C SER A 13 2.24 9.46 -0.55
N GLN A 14 1.05 9.97 -0.23
CA GLN A 14 -0.23 9.23 -0.30
C GLN A 14 -0.76 9.09 -1.74
N ASP A 15 -0.09 9.66 -2.75
CA ASP A 15 -0.57 9.60 -4.13
C ASP A 15 -0.36 8.23 -4.72
N TRP A 16 -1.46 7.55 -5.09
CA TRP A 16 -1.43 6.24 -5.75
C TRP A 16 -0.48 6.25 -6.95
N THR A 17 0.46 5.32 -6.97
CA THR A 17 1.53 5.24 -7.98
C THR A 17 1.35 4.01 -8.86
N LYS A 18 2.04 4.00 -10.00
CA LYS A 18 2.11 2.80 -10.86
C LYS A 18 2.69 1.56 -10.17
N ASN A 19 3.44 1.72 -9.08
CA ASN A 19 3.95 0.58 -8.33
C ASN A 19 2.89 -0.01 -7.40
N ASP A 20 2.00 0.84 -6.85
CA ASP A 20 0.85 0.40 -6.08
C ASP A 20 -0.11 -0.42 -6.97
N GLU A 21 -0.39 0.08 -8.19
CA GLU A 21 -1.18 -0.64 -9.20
C GLU A 21 -0.59 -2.00 -9.56
N LYS A 22 0.74 -2.06 -9.78
CA LYS A 22 1.44 -3.33 -10.07
C LYS A 22 1.40 -4.31 -8.91
N LEU A 23 1.33 -3.80 -7.67
CA LEU A 23 1.25 -4.64 -6.47
C LEU A 23 -0.14 -5.28 -6.38
N LEU A 24 -1.22 -4.50 -6.56
CA LEU A 24 -2.59 -5.03 -6.60
C LEU A 24 -2.72 -6.14 -7.64
N GLN A 25 -2.28 -5.87 -8.87
CA GLN A 25 -2.32 -6.88 -9.93
C GLN A 25 -1.54 -8.14 -9.54
N ALA A 26 -0.34 -8.01 -8.96
CA ALA A 26 0.44 -9.17 -8.56
C ALA A 26 -0.27 -10.03 -7.49
N VAL A 27 -0.99 -9.40 -6.56
CA VAL A 27 -1.82 -10.08 -5.56
C VAL A 27 -3.02 -10.77 -6.22
N ASP A 28 -3.75 -10.07 -7.10
CA ASP A 28 -4.92 -10.62 -7.81
C ASP A 28 -4.56 -11.85 -8.66
N TYR A 29 -3.36 -11.86 -9.27
CA TYR A 29 -2.84 -12.99 -10.05
C TYR A 29 -2.16 -14.08 -9.19
N ASN A 30 -2.12 -13.92 -7.86
CA ASN A 30 -1.43 -14.82 -6.93
C ASN A 30 0.06 -15.03 -7.25
N ASP A 31 0.73 -14.01 -7.79
CA ASP A 31 2.16 -14.03 -8.15
C ASP A 31 3.02 -13.58 -6.96
N ALA A 32 3.30 -14.53 -6.07
CA ALA A 32 4.09 -14.29 -4.86
C ALA A 32 5.51 -13.76 -5.15
N GLY A 33 6.12 -14.16 -6.27
CA GLY A 33 7.46 -13.71 -6.65
C GLY A 33 7.49 -12.22 -6.97
N ARG A 34 6.48 -11.76 -7.72
CA ARG A 34 6.31 -10.34 -8.05
C ARG A 34 5.89 -9.51 -6.85
N VAL A 35 4.99 -10.01 -6.00
CA VAL A 35 4.61 -9.37 -4.73
C VAL A 35 5.86 -9.14 -3.87
N THR A 36 6.65 -10.18 -3.63
CA THR A 36 7.89 -10.11 -2.83
C THR A 36 8.86 -9.07 -3.40
N SER A 37 9.05 -9.07 -4.72
CA SER A 37 9.97 -8.14 -5.40
C SER A 37 9.51 -6.68 -5.33
N LEU A 38 8.20 -6.43 -5.22
CA LEU A 38 7.66 -5.08 -5.10
C LEU A 38 7.72 -4.58 -3.65
N LEU A 39 7.39 -5.43 -2.66
CA LEU A 39 7.35 -5.04 -1.24
C LEU A 39 8.70 -4.57 -0.68
N VAL A 40 9.82 -5.02 -1.26
CA VAL A 40 11.16 -4.55 -0.84
C VAL A 40 11.48 -3.13 -1.32
N ARG A 41 10.66 -2.53 -2.19
CA ARG A 41 10.90 -1.17 -2.71
C ARG A 41 10.63 -0.12 -1.64
N LYS A 42 11.65 0.70 -1.35
CA LYS A 42 11.53 1.83 -0.44
C LYS A 42 10.41 2.79 -0.88
N GLY A 43 9.51 3.10 0.04
CA GLY A 43 8.41 4.04 -0.20
C GLY A 43 7.13 3.40 -0.74
N LEU A 44 7.13 2.10 -1.07
CA LEU A 44 5.90 1.36 -1.32
C LEU A 44 5.22 1.04 0.02
N VAL A 45 3.89 1.24 0.10
CA VAL A 45 3.12 0.99 1.31
C VAL A 45 1.94 0.09 0.95
N ALA A 46 2.04 -1.21 1.26
CA ALA A 46 1.01 -2.19 0.91
C ALA A 46 -0.37 -1.87 1.51
N THR A 47 -0.40 -1.19 2.66
CA THR A 47 -1.63 -0.79 3.37
C THR A 47 -2.23 0.53 2.85
N LYS A 48 -1.69 1.09 1.77
CA LYS A 48 -2.25 2.28 1.14
C LYS A 48 -3.53 1.91 0.39
N LEU A 49 -4.53 2.79 0.45
CA LEU A 49 -5.81 2.60 -0.22
C LEU A 49 -5.81 3.25 -1.61
N ASP A 50 -6.40 2.57 -2.59
CA ASP A 50 -6.70 3.13 -3.91
C ASP A 50 -7.95 4.05 -3.87
N SER A 51 -8.38 4.54 -5.03
CA SER A 51 -9.59 5.38 -5.16
C SER A 51 -10.89 4.65 -4.79
N GLU A 52 -10.88 3.33 -4.77
CA GLU A 52 -12.01 2.48 -4.40
C GLU A 52 -11.96 2.05 -2.91
N GLY A 53 -10.90 2.43 -2.19
CA GLY A 53 -10.70 2.07 -0.78
C GLY A 53 -10.10 0.68 -0.57
N LYS A 54 -9.46 0.09 -1.58
CA LYS A 54 -8.82 -1.24 -1.52
C LYS A 54 -7.32 -1.13 -1.27
N SER A 55 -6.75 -2.11 -0.58
CA SER A 55 -5.30 -2.32 -0.44
C SER A 55 -4.89 -3.64 -1.10
N ALA A 56 -3.57 -3.81 -1.26
CA ALA A 56 -2.99 -5.11 -1.61
C ALA A 56 -3.12 -6.14 -0.49
#